data_AF-A0A7Z8PE09-F1
#
_entry.id   AF-A0A7Z8PE09-F1
#
_cell.length_a   1.000
_cell.length_b   1.000
_cell.length_c   1.000
_cell.angle_alpha   90.00
_cell.angle_beta   90.00
_cell.angle_gamma   90.00
#
_symmetry.space_group_name_H-M   'P 1'
#
loop_
_entity.id
_entity.type
_entity.pdbx_description
1 polymer ?
#
loop_
_entity_poly.entity_id
_entity_poly.type
_entity_poly.pdbx_seq_one_letter_code
_entity_poly.pdbx_strand_id
1 'polypeptide(L)'
;MPINPHQPSDDRLVTRNQVPRPFMGRRETILVMMIAFAFAVVLFGFWPDSWSQQDEVEFGDPIGLREMPYPKLAALENRVSQSDISAVEVAIAEYLERPDRIFGQPLPVLVGWAQRQLTRDAARQPIPMRVGPSDIGRIAMDPGFSIRAGSRVAMSGQVVEILPFAITDNDGEVVEQWQRLLVEAAPQVHFQVLASGQAAELPYGAEINVVGRYLGTVATPVLNDEGATVLLPTMAAQTGTVIEGGSGIDMASLLRLGVGERPGTGPFRLDPTVFDDVDDMSLRLERRAYYYLLGLIVADRTTPGVYNDPLDANRYEQKLHHGPENFRGHPVTVRGQVLRAWEDWEVARDRPFGVQRVIRMWLWALVPEERVIQVDGRDHTLVSSQPAVYDLAIVVGPDVELPQPRDQISATGRFLKVQRQQVTQDFVFNRGSLRNTDRALSDSVYFKFIVAGSFSSEPPRTEISTLFLQVGFLIVFTSLLIFIVRMIDADRRRLDDYKKPLRKLRANRRALAKKRRLAEAQEAETADASEDLRRAAMDEDLPGDGDGDGEEGDEEDGDHPRP
;
A
#
# COMPACT_ATOMS: atom_id res chain seq x y z
N MET A 1 6.75 34.82 86.76
CA MET A 1 7.42 33.56 87.13
C MET A 1 8.00 32.93 85.87
N PRO A 2 9.16 32.30 85.98
CA PRO A 2 10.24 32.43 85.00
C PRO A 2 10.47 31.13 84.22
N ILE A 3 10.99 31.25 83.01
CA ILE A 3 11.71 30.14 82.36
C ILE A 3 13.17 30.55 82.28
N ASN A 4 13.97 29.65 82.84
CA ASN A 4 15.38 29.73 83.19
C ASN A 4 16.25 29.69 81.92
N PRO A 5 17.34 30.47 81.84
CA PRO A 5 18.36 30.35 80.80
C PRO A 5 19.45 29.35 81.25
N HIS A 6 19.88 28.46 80.36
CA HIS A 6 21.26 27.97 80.20
C HIS A 6 21.29 26.73 79.31
N GLN A 7 21.88 26.84 78.12
CA GLN A 7 23.06 26.06 77.70
C GLN A 7 23.36 26.32 76.22
N PRO A 8 24.59 26.75 75.86
CA PRO A 8 25.07 26.70 74.49
C PRO A 8 25.63 25.29 74.22
N SER A 9 25.03 24.56 73.29
CA SER A 9 25.63 23.35 72.71
C SER A 9 26.54 23.75 71.55
N ASP A 10 27.84 23.82 71.83
CA ASP A 10 28.89 23.77 70.82
C ASP A 10 28.91 22.37 70.20
N ASP A 11 28.18 22.18 69.11
CA ASP A 11 28.33 21.02 68.23
C ASP A 11 28.64 21.52 66.82
N ARG A 12 29.92 21.87 66.62
CA ARG A 12 30.47 22.07 65.27
C ARG A 12 30.55 20.70 64.59
N LEU A 13 29.49 20.35 63.88
CA LEU A 13 29.50 19.33 62.83
C LEU A 13 30.57 19.69 61.80
N VAL A 14 31.74 19.07 61.94
CA VAL A 14 32.75 19.02 60.88
C VAL A 14 32.20 18.08 59.81
N THR A 15 31.38 18.62 58.92
CA THR A 15 31.05 17.93 57.66
C THR A 15 32.33 17.82 56.86
N ARG A 16 32.97 16.65 56.94
CA ARG A 16 34.01 16.23 56.00
C ARG A 16 33.36 16.27 54.62
N ASN A 17 33.58 17.35 53.88
CA ASN A 17 33.18 17.47 52.47
C ASN A 17 33.88 16.35 51.68
N GLN A 18 33.24 15.18 51.62
CA GLN A 18 33.60 14.15 50.67
C GLN A 18 33.25 14.70 49.30
N VAL A 19 34.25 15.26 48.62
CA VAL A 19 34.14 15.68 47.23
C VAL A 19 33.71 14.44 46.44
N PRO A 20 32.52 14.42 45.81
CA PRO A 20 32.07 13.27 45.05
C PRO A 20 33.11 12.99 43.98
N ARG A 21 33.70 11.79 44.01
CA ARG A 21 34.58 11.36 42.93
C ARG A 21 33.71 11.22 41.68
N PRO A 22 34.08 11.88 40.57
CA PRO A 22 33.30 11.74 39.33
C PRO A 22 33.27 10.28 38.93
N PHE A 23 32.08 9.81 38.52
CA PHE A 23 31.79 8.41 38.21
C PHE A 23 32.61 7.85 37.02
N MET A 24 33.22 8.73 36.22
CA MET A 24 34.16 8.39 35.15
C MET A 24 35.38 9.31 35.18
N GLY A 25 36.53 8.74 34.85
CA GLY A 25 37.76 9.48 34.63
C GLY A 25 37.63 10.39 33.40
N ARG A 26 38.26 11.57 33.42
CA ARG A 26 38.19 12.55 32.32
C ARG A 26 38.56 12.00 30.94
N ARG A 27 39.40 10.95 30.87
CA ARG A 27 39.75 10.28 29.60
C ARG A 27 38.61 9.44 29.07
N GLU A 28 37.86 8.78 29.94
CA GLU A 28 36.69 7.96 29.59
C GLU A 28 35.57 8.84 29.05
N THR A 29 35.32 10.01 29.65
CA THR A 29 34.28 10.94 29.15
C THR A 29 34.58 11.44 27.73
N ILE A 30 35.85 11.75 27.43
CA ILE A 30 36.26 12.19 26.08
C ILE A 30 36.14 11.04 25.08
N LEU A 31 36.53 9.83 25.48
CA LEU A 31 36.42 8.64 24.63
C LEU A 31 34.95 8.32 24.32
N VAL A 32 34.08 8.32 25.32
CA VAL A 32 32.63 8.08 25.16
C VAL A 32 31.99 9.12 24.25
N MET A 33 32.34 10.40 24.40
CA MET A 33 31.87 11.47 23.50
C MET A 33 32.37 11.30 22.06
N MET A 34 33.63 10.93 21.88
CA MET A 34 34.19 10.65 20.54
C MET A 34 33.52 9.45 19.87
N ILE A 35 33.28 8.38 20.63
CA ILE A 35 32.57 7.19 20.14
C ILE A 35 31.13 7.56 19.77
N ALA A 36 30.42 8.30 20.63
CA ALA A 36 29.06 8.76 20.34
C ALA A 36 29.00 9.66 19.10
N PHE A 37 29.99 10.55 18.91
CA PHE A 37 30.10 11.39 17.72
C PHE A 37 30.39 10.57 16.46
N ALA A 38 31.34 9.63 16.51
CA ALA A 38 31.64 8.73 15.40
C ALA A 38 30.42 7.87 15.04
N PHE A 39 29.68 7.38 16.04
CA PHE A 39 28.46 6.59 15.85
C PHE A 39 27.34 7.44 15.23
N ALA A 40 27.18 8.70 15.65
CA ALA A 40 26.23 9.63 15.05
C ALA A 40 26.60 9.96 13.59
N VAL A 41 27.88 10.17 13.29
CA VAL A 41 28.36 10.41 11.91
C VAL A 41 28.19 9.17 11.04
N VAL A 42 28.43 7.96 11.56
CA VAL A 42 28.21 6.72 10.82
C VAL A 42 26.72 6.48 10.60
N LEU A 43 25.88 6.63 11.64
CA LEU A 43 24.43 6.50 11.49
C LEU A 43 23.86 7.53 10.53
N PHE A 44 24.30 8.79 10.54
CA PHE A 44 23.77 9.83 9.63
C PHE A 44 24.38 9.79 8.22
N GLY A 45 25.67 9.48 8.11
CA GLY A 45 26.40 9.46 6.84
C GLY A 45 26.24 8.17 6.05
N PHE A 46 25.93 7.07 6.75
CA PHE A 46 25.61 5.76 6.16
C PHE A 46 24.19 5.33 6.51
N TRP A 47 23.28 6.24 6.86
CA TRP A 47 21.86 5.89 6.94
C TRP A 47 21.46 5.44 5.54
N PRO A 48 21.27 4.13 5.33
CA PRO A 48 21.23 3.65 3.98
C PRO A 48 19.85 4.01 3.42
N ASP A 49 19.83 4.55 2.21
CA ASP A 49 18.61 4.62 1.38
C ASP A 49 18.02 3.21 1.10
N SER A 50 18.65 2.15 1.62
CA SER A 50 18.31 0.74 1.44
C SER A 50 16.98 0.30 2.05
N TRP A 51 16.19 1.20 2.64
CA TRP A 51 14.79 0.90 2.98
C TRP A 51 13.86 1.01 1.77
N SER A 52 14.38 1.35 0.59
CA SER A 52 13.66 1.26 -0.69
C SER A 52 13.95 0.00 -1.48
N GLN A 53 14.36 -1.11 -0.84
CA GLN A 53 14.35 -2.40 -1.54
C GLN A 53 12.90 -2.73 -1.92
N GLN A 54 12.59 -2.45 -3.18
CA GLN A 54 11.39 -2.86 -3.88
C GLN A 54 11.50 -4.37 -4.04
N ASP A 55 10.87 -5.11 -3.14
CA ASP A 55 10.44 -6.45 -3.51
C ASP A 55 9.42 -6.25 -4.64
N GLU A 56 9.76 -6.70 -5.84
CA GLU A 56 8.80 -6.87 -6.94
C GLU A 56 7.77 -7.90 -6.47
N VAL A 57 6.73 -7.42 -5.79
CA VAL A 57 5.59 -8.26 -5.43
C VAL A 57 4.85 -8.55 -6.73
N GLU A 58 5.10 -9.73 -7.28
CA GLU A 58 4.40 -10.28 -8.43
C GLU A 58 2.97 -10.61 -7.98
N PHE A 59 2.08 -9.62 -8.06
CA PHE A 59 0.64 -9.85 -7.90
C PHE A 59 0.13 -10.57 -9.14
N GLY A 60 0.26 -11.90 -9.15
CA GLY A 60 -0.60 -12.74 -9.98
C GLY A 60 -2.06 -12.44 -9.65
N ASP A 61 -2.96 -12.65 -10.61
CA ASP A 61 -4.41 -12.55 -10.38
C ASP A 61 -4.74 -13.38 -9.12
N PRO A 62 -5.14 -12.76 -7.99
CA PRO A 62 -5.12 -13.41 -6.67
C PRO A 62 -6.08 -14.60 -6.58
N ILE A 63 -6.91 -14.77 -7.61
CA ILE A 63 -7.85 -15.86 -7.78
C ILE A 63 -7.46 -16.59 -9.06
N GLY A 64 -6.40 -17.40 -9.00
CA GLY A 64 -6.03 -18.28 -10.11
C GLY A 64 -7.27 -19.03 -10.64
N LEU A 65 -7.32 -19.27 -11.96
CA LEU A 65 -8.42 -19.99 -12.59
C LEU A 65 -8.62 -21.32 -11.87
N ARG A 66 -9.81 -21.49 -11.27
CA ARG A 66 -10.18 -22.75 -10.62
C ARG A 66 -11.03 -23.57 -11.57
N GLU A 67 -10.70 -24.85 -11.61
CA GLU A 67 -11.42 -25.86 -12.38
C GLU A 67 -12.86 -26.00 -11.86
N MET A 68 -13.81 -26.08 -12.78
CA MET A 68 -15.20 -26.41 -12.51
C MET A 68 -15.45 -27.87 -12.89
N PRO A 69 -16.19 -28.65 -12.06
CA PRO A 69 -16.63 -29.97 -12.45
C PRO A 69 -17.44 -29.92 -13.75
N TYR A 70 -17.27 -30.93 -14.61
CA TYR A 70 -17.94 -30.96 -15.90
C TYR A 70 -19.48 -31.13 -15.72
N PRO A 71 -20.31 -30.21 -16.25
CA PRO A 71 -21.76 -30.27 -16.07
C PRO A 71 -22.42 -31.31 -16.99
N LYS A 72 -23.43 -32.03 -16.48
CA LYS A 72 -24.24 -32.99 -17.24
C LYS A 72 -25.48 -32.31 -17.81
N LEU A 73 -25.35 -31.61 -18.93
CA LEU A 73 -26.45 -30.82 -19.52
C LEU A 73 -27.65 -31.66 -19.95
N ALA A 74 -27.44 -32.91 -20.37
CA ALA A 74 -28.52 -33.82 -20.79
C ALA A 74 -29.53 -34.16 -19.67
N ALA A 75 -29.20 -33.88 -18.41
CA ALA A 75 -30.11 -34.05 -17.28
C ALA A 75 -31.07 -32.86 -17.08
N LEU A 76 -30.86 -31.75 -17.78
CA LEU A 76 -31.68 -30.54 -17.68
C LEU A 76 -32.90 -30.63 -18.61
N GLU A 77 -33.99 -29.95 -18.23
CA GLU A 77 -35.22 -29.89 -19.03
C GLU A 77 -34.95 -29.30 -20.42
N ASN A 78 -35.33 -30.03 -21.47
CA ASN A 78 -34.99 -29.69 -22.86
C ASN A 78 -36.15 -29.08 -23.65
N ARG A 79 -37.31 -28.86 -23.02
CA ARG A 79 -38.48 -28.27 -23.67
C ARG A 79 -39.25 -27.35 -22.72
N VAL A 80 -39.92 -26.34 -23.28
CA VAL A 80 -40.82 -25.44 -22.56
C VAL A 80 -42.09 -25.27 -23.38
N SER A 81 -43.27 -25.37 -22.75
CA SER A 81 -44.52 -25.10 -23.45
C SER A 81 -44.77 -23.60 -23.61
N GLN A 82 -45.22 -23.19 -24.79
CA GLN A 82 -45.69 -21.85 -25.10
C GLN A 82 -46.89 -21.45 -24.23
N SER A 83 -47.72 -22.42 -23.81
CA SER A 83 -48.80 -22.18 -22.85
C SER A 83 -48.26 -21.77 -21.49
N ASP A 84 -47.17 -22.38 -21.05
CA ASP A 84 -46.57 -22.10 -19.74
C ASP A 84 -45.92 -20.72 -19.75
N ILE A 85 -45.27 -20.34 -20.87
CA ILE A 85 -44.75 -18.98 -21.09
C ILE A 85 -45.91 -17.96 -21.06
N SER A 86 -47.02 -18.27 -21.74
CA SER A 86 -48.18 -17.38 -21.78
C SER A 86 -48.86 -17.24 -20.41
N ALA A 87 -48.91 -18.32 -19.63
CA ALA A 87 -49.50 -18.31 -18.29
C ALA A 87 -48.74 -17.41 -17.30
N VAL A 88 -47.45 -17.17 -17.54
CA VAL A 88 -46.59 -16.32 -16.68
C VAL A 88 -46.30 -14.95 -17.31
N GLU A 89 -47.09 -14.52 -18.30
CA GLU A 89 -46.89 -13.26 -19.03
C GLU A 89 -46.82 -12.02 -18.11
N VAL A 90 -47.64 -11.98 -17.06
CA VAL A 90 -47.65 -10.88 -16.08
C VAL A 90 -46.31 -10.81 -15.33
N ALA A 91 -45.77 -11.96 -14.90
CA ALA A 91 -44.47 -12.02 -14.23
C ALA A 91 -43.34 -11.60 -15.19
N ILE A 92 -43.39 -12.05 -16.45
CA ILE A 92 -42.45 -11.63 -17.49
C ILE A 92 -42.47 -10.10 -17.66
N ALA A 93 -43.66 -9.48 -17.68
CA ALA A 93 -43.77 -8.03 -17.77
C ALA A 93 -43.14 -7.31 -16.56
N GLU A 94 -43.34 -7.81 -15.34
CA GLU A 94 -42.67 -7.28 -14.14
C GLU A 94 -41.14 -7.35 -14.28
N TYR A 95 -40.60 -8.50 -14.71
CA TYR A 95 -39.14 -8.68 -14.84
C TYR A 95 -38.53 -7.89 -15.99
N LEU A 96 -39.32 -7.47 -16.97
CA LEU A 96 -38.87 -6.52 -17.99
C LEU A 96 -38.67 -5.11 -17.42
N GLU A 97 -39.32 -4.76 -16.31
CA GLU A 97 -39.10 -3.52 -15.57
C GLU A 97 -38.02 -3.68 -14.49
N ARG A 98 -37.86 -4.90 -13.94
CA ARG A 98 -36.91 -5.23 -12.85
C ARG A 98 -36.08 -6.49 -13.18
N PRO A 99 -35.10 -6.37 -14.10
CA PRO A 99 -34.34 -7.51 -14.59
C PRO A 99 -33.50 -8.21 -13.52
N ASP A 100 -33.13 -7.54 -12.43
CA ASP A 100 -32.39 -8.14 -11.30
C ASP A 100 -33.14 -9.29 -10.62
N ARG A 101 -34.48 -9.33 -10.73
CA ARG A 101 -35.32 -10.34 -10.08
C ARG A 101 -35.52 -11.61 -10.92
N ILE A 102 -34.97 -11.65 -12.13
CA ILE A 102 -35.12 -12.79 -13.03
C ILE A 102 -34.37 -14.05 -12.54
N PHE A 103 -33.40 -13.89 -11.65
CA PHE A 103 -32.65 -15.01 -11.10
C PHE A 103 -33.52 -15.94 -10.26
N GLY A 104 -33.34 -17.26 -10.44
CA GLY A 104 -34.07 -18.30 -9.71
C GLY A 104 -35.51 -18.51 -10.16
N GLN A 105 -35.95 -17.83 -11.22
CA GLN A 105 -37.30 -18.01 -11.77
C GLN A 105 -37.45 -19.34 -12.53
N PRO A 106 -38.68 -19.88 -12.64
CA PRO A 106 -38.97 -21.06 -13.44
C PRO A 106 -38.55 -20.88 -14.91
N LEU A 107 -38.19 -21.98 -15.57
CA LEU A 107 -37.70 -21.98 -16.95
C LEU A 107 -38.64 -21.26 -17.95
N PRO A 108 -39.99 -21.41 -17.91
CA PRO A 108 -40.88 -20.67 -18.78
C PRO A 108 -40.77 -19.14 -18.63
N VAL A 109 -40.56 -18.65 -17.40
CA VAL A 109 -40.36 -17.22 -17.13
C VAL A 109 -39.04 -16.76 -17.74
N LEU A 110 -37.95 -17.51 -17.53
CA LEU A 110 -36.62 -17.19 -18.06
C LEU A 110 -36.62 -17.10 -19.59
N VAL A 111 -37.20 -18.10 -20.26
CA VAL A 111 -37.25 -18.17 -21.73
C VAL A 111 -38.14 -17.08 -22.30
N GLY A 112 -39.35 -16.89 -21.76
CA GLY A 112 -40.26 -15.85 -22.21
C GLY A 112 -39.72 -14.43 -22.00
N TRP A 113 -39.05 -14.19 -20.86
CA TRP A 113 -38.34 -12.95 -20.60
C TRP A 113 -37.19 -12.74 -21.59
N ALA A 114 -36.38 -13.78 -21.83
CA ALA A 114 -35.27 -13.72 -22.78
C ALA A 114 -35.75 -13.38 -24.21
N GLN A 115 -36.79 -14.05 -24.73
CA GLN A 115 -37.36 -13.76 -26.04
C GLN A 115 -37.72 -12.27 -26.20
N ARG A 116 -38.42 -11.70 -25.21
CA ARG A 116 -38.82 -10.28 -25.22
C ARG A 116 -37.62 -9.34 -25.11
N GLN A 117 -36.67 -9.66 -24.25
CA GLN A 117 -35.51 -8.81 -24.02
C GLN A 117 -34.54 -8.80 -25.21
N LEU A 118 -34.29 -9.96 -25.83
CA LEU A 118 -33.45 -10.08 -27.02
C LEU A 118 -34.04 -9.30 -28.21
N THR A 119 -35.37 -9.31 -28.34
CA THR A 119 -36.09 -8.49 -29.33
C THR A 119 -35.90 -6.98 -29.08
N ARG A 120 -36.01 -6.53 -27.82
CA ARG A 120 -35.74 -5.12 -27.45
C ARG A 120 -34.28 -4.72 -27.70
N ASP A 121 -33.35 -5.62 -27.40
CA ASP A 121 -31.92 -5.39 -27.60
C ASP A 121 -31.55 -5.30 -29.08
N ALA A 122 -32.25 -6.01 -29.97
CA ALA A 122 -32.04 -5.91 -31.41
C ALA A 122 -32.32 -4.49 -31.92
N ALA A 123 -33.26 -3.78 -31.29
CA ALA A 123 -33.62 -2.40 -31.64
C ALA A 123 -32.67 -1.35 -31.05
N ARG A 124 -32.14 -1.56 -29.83
CA ARG A 124 -31.34 -0.55 -29.09
C ARG A 124 -29.83 -0.77 -29.15
N GLN A 125 -29.41 -2.03 -29.28
CA GLN A 125 -28.02 -2.49 -29.28
C GLN A 125 -27.10 -1.85 -28.19
N PRO A 126 -27.43 -1.94 -26.89
CA PRO A 126 -26.62 -1.33 -25.82
C PRO A 126 -25.25 -2.01 -25.63
N ILE A 127 -24.21 -1.31 -25.20
CA ILE A 127 -22.86 -1.91 -25.07
C ILE A 127 -22.86 -3.06 -24.05
N PRO A 128 -22.40 -4.29 -24.40
CA PRO A 128 -22.38 -5.42 -23.48
C PRO A 128 -21.23 -5.33 -22.46
N MET A 129 -21.39 -5.99 -21.31
CA MET A 129 -20.33 -6.20 -20.32
C MET A 129 -19.50 -7.44 -20.69
N ARG A 130 -18.18 -7.29 -20.82
CA ARG A 130 -17.25 -8.42 -21.02
C ARG A 130 -17.15 -9.28 -19.76
N VAL A 131 -17.47 -10.58 -19.89
CA VAL A 131 -17.37 -11.58 -18.82
C VAL A 131 -16.35 -12.64 -19.22
N GLY A 132 -15.19 -12.62 -18.58
CA GLY A 132 -14.06 -13.50 -18.88
C GLY A 132 -14.08 -14.80 -18.07
N PRO A 133 -13.11 -15.70 -18.33
CA PRO A 133 -13.02 -16.98 -17.64
C PRO A 133 -12.85 -16.84 -16.12
N SER A 134 -12.09 -15.83 -15.67
CA SER A 134 -11.92 -15.55 -14.23
C SER A 134 -13.24 -15.17 -13.56
N ASP A 135 -14.11 -14.40 -14.22
CA ASP A 135 -15.44 -14.10 -13.67
C ASP A 135 -16.32 -15.34 -13.62
N ILE A 136 -16.30 -16.16 -14.67
CA ILE A 136 -17.11 -17.40 -14.74
C ILE A 136 -16.71 -18.35 -13.60
N GLY A 137 -15.41 -18.56 -13.41
CA GLY A 137 -14.89 -19.37 -12.30
C GLY A 137 -15.25 -18.80 -10.92
N ARG A 138 -15.24 -17.46 -10.77
CA ARG A 138 -15.66 -16.81 -9.52
C ARG A 138 -17.16 -16.95 -9.25
N ILE A 139 -18.02 -16.79 -10.25
CA ILE A 139 -19.48 -16.95 -10.09
C ILE A 139 -19.83 -18.34 -9.52
N ALA A 140 -19.09 -19.37 -9.94
CA ALA A 140 -19.33 -20.73 -9.47
C ALA A 140 -18.87 -20.98 -8.02
N MET A 141 -17.93 -20.18 -7.50
CA MET A 141 -17.16 -20.51 -6.28
C MET A 141 -17.30 -19.50 -5.15
N ASP A 142 -17.59 -18.23 -5.48
CA ASP A 142 -17.71 -17.12 -4.54
C ASP A 142 -19.17 -16.65 -4.52
N PRO A 143 -19.98 -17.03 -3.52
CA PRO A 143 -21.37 -16.59 -3.40
C PRO A 143 -21.51 -15.06 -3.31
N GLY A 144 -20.45 -14.35 -2.91
CA GLY A 144 -20.42 -12.89 -2.90
C GLY A 144 -20.17 -12.28 -4.28
N PHE A 145 -19.69 -13.07 -5.24
CA PHE A 145 -19.48 -12.64 -6.62
C PHE A 145 -20.67 -13.04 -7.49
N SER A 146 -21.46 -12.04 -7.89
CA SER A 146 -22.55 -12.23 -8.84
C SER A 146 -22.51 -11.18 -9.93
N ILE A 147 -22.91 -11.59 -11.13
CA ILE A 147 -23.27 -10.66 -12.20
C ILE A 147 -24.77 -10.40 -12.06
N ARG A 148 -25.18 -9.13 -12.13
CA ARG A 148 -26.60 -8.77 -12.09
C ARG A 148 -27.34 -9.52 -13.19
N ALA A 149 -28.33 -10.32 -12.81
CA ALA A 149 -29.18 -11.01 -13.76
C ALA A 149 -29.90 -10.00 -14.66
N GLY A 150 -30.05 -10.40 -15.92
CA GLY A 150 -30.53 -9.56 -17.01
C GLY A 150 -29.52 -8.57 -17.58
N SER A 151 -28.28 -8.49 -17.10
CA SER A 151 -27.23 -7.67 -17.73
C SER A 151 -26.93 -8.15 -19.16
N ARG A 152 -26.70 -7.22 -20.09
CA ARG A 152 -26.18 -7.59 -21.42
C ARG A 152 -24.70 -7.94 -21.28
N VAL A 153 -24.32 -9.14 -21.69
CA VAL A 153 -22.97 -9.68 -21.51
C VAL A 153 -22.38 -10.17 -22.83
N ALA A 154 -21.05 -10.11 -22.92
CA ALA A 154 -20.25 -10.72 -23.98
C ALA A 154 -19.32 -11.76 -23.35
N MET A 155 -19.44 -13.01 -23.80
CA MET A 155 -18.67 -14.16 -23.34
C MET A 155 -18.00 -14.84 -24.55
N SER A 156 -16.90 -15.53 -24.28
CA SER A 156 -16.14 -16.25 -25.31
C SER A 156 -15.70 -17.60 -24.76
N GLY A 157 -15.54 -18.56 -25.66
CA GLY A 157 -14.98 -19.87 -25.34
C GLY A 157 -15.18 -20.85 -26.48
N GLN A 158 -14.80 -22.10 -26.27
CA GLN A 158 -14.98 -23.18 -27.24
C GLN A 158 -16.31 -23.91 -26.99
N VAL A 159 -17.09 -24.18 -28.04
CA VAL A 159 -18.30 -25.01 -27.91
C VAL A 159 -17.89 -26.47 -27.68
N VAL A 160 -18.25 -27.04 -26.54
CA VAL A 160 -17.87 -28.40 -26.14
C VAL A 160 -19.06 -29.36 -26.04
N GLU A 161 -20.29 -28.86 -26.09
CA GLU A 161 -21.51 -29.69 -26.15
C GLU A 161 -22.64 -28.90 -26.81
N ILE A 162 -23.48 -29.57 -27.60
CA ILE A 162 -24.68 -28.99 -28.21
C ILE A 162 -25.85 -29.94 -27.96
N LEU A 163 -26.91 -29.43 -27.34
CA LEU A 163 -28.14 -30.16 -27.10
C LEU A 163 -29.34 -29.40 -27.69
N PRO A 164 -30.34 -30.11 -28.25
CA PRO A 164 -31.57 -29.46 -28.70
C PRO A 164 -32.35 -28.90 -27.49
N PHE A 165 -32.90 -27.70 -27.66
CA PHE A 165 -33.87 -27.10 -26.74
C PHE A 165 -35.06 -26.60 -27.56
N ALA A 166 -36.30 -26.89 -27.17
CA ALA A 166 -37.45 -26.55 -28.00
C ALA A 166 -38.53 -25.82 -27.19
N ILE A 167 -39.16 -24.83 -27.82
CA ILE A 167 -40.42 -24.27 -27.33
C ILE A 167 -41.54 -24.96 -28.09
N THR A 168 -42.44 -25.62 -27.38
CA THR A 168 -43.52 -26.43 -27.97
C THR A 168 -44.89 -25.78 -27.76
N ASP A 169 -45.87 -26.07 -28.61
CA ASP A 169 -47.25 -25.68 -28.35
C ASP A 169 -47.98 -26.69 -27.41
N ASN A 170 -49.30 -26.55 -27.30
CA ASN A 170 -50.15 -27.43 -26.50
C ASN A 170 -50.20 -28.87 -27.01
N ASP A 171 -49.99 -29.07 -28.30
CA ASP A 171 -50.01 -30.38 -28.95
C ASP A 171 -48.62 -31.05 -28.91
N GLY A 172 -47.61 -30.33 -28.39
CA GLY A 172 -46.23 -30.78 -28.29
C GLY A 172 -45.42 -30.54 -29.55
N GLU A 173 -45.98 -29.84 -30.55
CA GLU A 173 -45.29 -29.48 -31.78
C GLU A 173 -44.29 -28.35 -31.52
N VAL A 174 -43.13 -28.39 -32.18
CA VAL A 174 -42.07 -27.40 -32.00
C VAL A 174 -42.46 -26.09 -32.68
N VAL A 175 -42.67 -25.03 -31.90
CA VAL A 175 -42.96 -23.67 -32.36
C VAL A 175 -41.67 -22.91 -32.64
N GLU A 176 -40.67 -23.07 -31.77
CA GLU A 176 -39.38 -22.40 -31.90
C GLU A 176 -38.25 -23.35 -31.50
N GLN A 177 -37.27 -23.50 -32.40
CA GLN A 177 -36.09 -24.32 -32.15
C GLN A 177 -34.96 -23.47 -31.58
N TRP A 178 -34.48 -23.88 -30.41
CA TRP A 178 -33.33 -23.34 -29.74
C TRP A 178 -32.24 -24.41 -29.63
N GLN A 179 -31.06 -23.98 -29.22
CA GLN A 179 -29.98 -24.88 -28.82
C GLN A 179 -29.47 -24.50 -27.45
N ARG A 180 -29.06 -25.52 -26.70
CA ARG A 180 -28.32 -25.38 -25.45
C ARG A 180 -26.87 -25.74 -25.76
N LEU A 181 -25.99 -24.75 -25.65
CA LEU A 181 -24.56 -24.92 -25.87
C LEU A 181 -23.85 -24.96 -24.52
N LEU A 182 -22.95 -25.92 -24.33
CA LEU A 182 -21.91 -25.84 -23.30
C LEU A 182 -20.68 -25.19 -23.92
N VAL A 183 -20.18 -24.16 -23.27
CA VAL A 183 -19.03 -23.40 -23.76
C VAL A 183 -17.93 -23.40 -22.71
N GLU A 184 -16.74 -23.80 -23.10
CA GLU A 184 -15.53 -23.81 -22.27
C GLU A 184 -14.76 -22.50 -22.48
N ALA A 185 -14.80 -21.60 -21.51
CA ALA A 185 -14.17 -20.27 -21.59
C ALA A 185 -12.65 -20.33 -21.37
N ALA A 186 -12.20 -21.30 -20.60
CA ALA A 186 -10.81 -21.66 -20.32
C ALA A 186 -10.80 -23.13 -19.85
N PRO A 187 -9.63 -23.80 -19.77
CA PRO A 187 -9.54 -25.19 -19.31
C PRO A 187 -10.40 -25.45 -18.07
N GLN A 188 -11.43 -26.29 -18.26
CA GLN A 188 -12.39 -26.70 -17.23
C GLN A 188 -13.24 -25.55 -16.61
N VAL A 189 -13.38 -24.40 -17.28
CA VAL A 189 -14.25 -23.30 -16.86
C VAL A 189 -15.40 -23.18 -17.86
N HIS A 190 -16.62 -23.50 -17.43
CA HIS A 190 -17.75 -23.68 -18.33
C HIS A 190 -18.89 -22.69 -18.08
N PHE A 191 -19.62 -22.36 -19.13
CA PHE A 191 -20.90 -21.63 -19.05
C PHE A 191 -21.90 -22.18 -20.07
N GLN A 192 -23.19 -21.94 -19.84
CA GLN A 192 -24.28 -22.36 -20.71
C GLN A 192 -24.79 -21.20 -21.55
N VAL A 193 -25.04 -21.47 -22.82
CA VAL A 193 -25.72 -20.55 -23.74
C VAL A 193 -27.03 -21.18 -24.22
N LEU A 194 -28.14 -20.47 -24.02
CA LEU A 194 -29.42 -20.75 -24.67
C LEU A 194 -29.48 -19.89 -25.93
N ALA A 195 -29.41 -20.50 -27.10
CA ALA A 195 -29.29 -19.81 -28.37
C ALA A 195 -30.47 -20.08 -29.30
N SER A 196 -30.86 -19.08 -30.08
CA SER A 196 -31.89 -19.16 -31.12
C SER A 196 -31.43 -18.42 -32.38
N GLY A 197 -32.10 -18.66 -33.51
CA GLY A 197 -31.73 -18.06 -34.80
C GLY A 197 -30.28 -18.34 -35.19
N GLN A 198 -29.55 -17.32 -35.65
CA GLN A 198 -28.14 -17.45 -36.06
C GLN A 198 -27.21 -17.95 -34.95
N ALA A 199 -27.48 -17.61 -33.68
CA ALA A 199 -26.66 -18.09 -32.57
C ALA A 199 -26.83 -19.60 -32.33
N ALA A 200 -27.93 -20.19 -32.79
CA ALA A 200 -28.15 -21.64 -32.76
C ALA A 200 -27.45 -22.37 -33.93
N GLU A 201 -26.77 -21.67 -34.84
CA GLU A 201 -26.00 -22.30 -35.93
C GLU A 201 -24.51 -22.45 -35.58
N LEU A 202 -24.11 -22.14 -34.33
CA LEU A 202 -22.72 -22.22 -33.90
C LEU A 202 -22.23 -23.68 -33.86
N PRO A 203 -21.11 -24.00 -34.55
CA PRO A 203 -20.66 -25.37 -34.69
C PRO A 203 -19.94 -25.89 -33.44
N TYR A 204 -20.06 -27.20 -33.20
CA TYR A 204 -19.30 -27.90 -32.17
C TYR A 204 -17.79 -27.76 -32.39
N GLY A 205 -17.05 -27.56 -31.30
CA GLY A 205 -15.58 -27.44 -31.31
C GLY A 205 -15.06 -26.08 -31.76
N ALA A 206 -15.92 -25.16 -32.21
CA ALA A 206 -15.49 -23.83 -32.61
C ALA A 206 -15.28 -22.92 -31.39
N GLU A 207 -14.25 -22.08 -31.47
CA GLU A 207 -14.14 -20.91 -30.61
C GLU A 207 -15.18 -19.88 -31.05
N ILE A 208 -15.96 -19.40 -30.09
CA ILE A 208 -17.10 -18.53 -30.34
C ILE A 208 -17.07 -17.31 -29.45
N ASN A 209 -17.80 -16.32 -29.92
CA ASN A 209 -17.99 -15.02 -29.33
C ASN A 209 -19.50 -14.77 -29.27
N VAL A 210 -20.07 -14.75 -28.08
CA VAL A 210 -21.54 -14.65 -27.89
C VAL A 210 -21.91 -13.40 -27.12
N VAL A 211 -22.94 -12.72 -27.61
CA VAL A 211 -23.53 -11.55 -26.96
C VAL A 211 -24.99 -11.83 -26.66
N GLY A 212 -25.42 -11.52 -25.44
CA GLY A 212 -26.76 -11.83 -25.00
C GLY A 212 -27.07 -11.29 -23.61
N ARG A 213 -28.06 -11.89 -22.95
CA ARG A 213 -28.50 -11.52 -21.60
C ARG A 213 -28.12 -12.60 -20.60
N TYR A 214 -27.43 -12.20 -19.54
CA TYR A 214 -27.10 -13.10 -18.44
C TYR A 214 -28.38 -13.46 -17.68
N LEU A 215 -28.66 -14.75 -17.51
CA LEU A 215 -29.86 -15.25 -16.82
C LEU A 215 -29.59 -15.61 -15.34
N GLY A 216 -28.33 -15.60 -14.93
CA GLY A 216 -27.90 -16.07 -13.60
C GLY A 216 -27.18 -17.40 -13.66
N THR A 217 -27.19 -18.15 -12.56
CA THR A 217 -26.65 -19.51 -12.47
C THR A 217 -27.76 -20.56 -12.44
N VAL A 218 -27.51 -21.72 -13.03
CA VAL A 218 -28.40 -22.88 -12.97
C VAL A 218 -27.67 -24.03 -12.29
N ALA A 219 -28.23 -24.56 -11.22
CA ALA A 219 -27.70 -25.75 -10.56
C ALA A 219 -27.81 -26.94 -11.54
N THR A 220 -26.67 -27.47 -11.94
CA THR A 220 -26.56 -28.52 -12.95
C THR A 220 -25.88 -29.75 -12.36
N PRO A 221 -26.42 -30.97 -12.53
CA PRO A 221 -25.76 -32.19 -12.06
C PRO A 221 -24.34 -32.32 -12.65
N VAL A 222 -23.40 -32.83 -11.87
CA VAL A 222 -22.03 -33.07 -12.34
C VAL A 222 -21.96 -34.41 -13.09
N LEU A 223 -21.20 -34.45 -14.18
CA LEU A 223 -20.95 -35.68 -14.92
C LEU A 223 -20.07 -36.62 -14.06
N ASN A 224 -20.50 -37.88 -13.93
CA ASN A 224 -19.82 -38.93 -13.15
C ASN A 224 -19.84 -38.77 -11.62
N ASP A 225 -20.66 -37.87 -11.07
CA ASP A 225 -20.84 -37.73 -9.62
C ASP A 225 -22.34 -37.61 -9.27
N GLU A 226 -22.92 -38.74 -8.86
CA GLU A 226 -24.33 -38.84 -8.51
C GLU A 226 -24.63 -38.13 -7.19
N GLY A 227 -25.10 -36.89 -7.29
CA GLY A 227 -25.52 -36.07 -6.14
C GLY A 227 -24.79 -34.73 -6.05
N ALA A 228 -23.67 -34.58 -6.76
CA ALA A 228 -22.99 -33.29 -6.89
C ALA A 228 -23.69 -32.40 -7.92
N THR A 229 -23.71 -31.10 -7.63
CA THR A 229 -24.19 -30.07 -8.55
C THR A 229 -23.16 -28.96 -8.69
N VAL A 230 -23.08 -28.37 -9.88
CA VAL A 230 -22.29 -27.18 -10.18
C VAL A 230 -23.22 -26.03 -10.54
N LEU A 231 -22.93 -24.84 -10.03
CA LEU A 231 -23.63 -23.62 -10.43
C LEU A 231 -23.10 -23.17 -11.78
N LEU A 232 -23.88 -23.38 -12.84
CA LEU A 232 -23.47 -23.09 -14.20
C LEU A 232 -23.97 -21.71 -14.64
N PRO A 233 -23.08 -20.72 -14.88
CA PRO A 233 -23.49 -19.42 -15.40
C PRO A 233 -24.21 -19.61 -16.74
N THR A 234 -25.39 -19.00 -16.89
CA THR A 234 -26.26 -19.21 -18.04
C THR A 234 -26.61 -17.86 -18.68
N MET A 235 -26.58 -17.80 -20.00
CA MET A 235 -27.03 -16.64 -20.78
C MET A 235 -27.98 -17.05 -21.91
N ALA A 236 -28.87 -16.14 -22.31
CA ALA A 236 -29.60 -16.25 -23.56
C ALA A 236 -28.87 -15.44 -24.65
N ALA A 237 -28.42 -16.09 -25.71
CA ALA A 237 -27.68 -15.45 -26.80
C ALA A 237 -28.62 -14.71 -27.75
N GLN A 238 -28.24 -13.49 -28.09
CA GLN A 238 -28.85 -12.71 -29.16
C GLN A 238 -28.16 -12.98 -30.50
N THR A 239 -26.83 -13.06 -30.44
CA THR A 239 -25.95 -13.24 -31.58
C THR A 239 -24.72 -14.01 -31.13
N GLY A 240 -24.13 -14.75 -32.05
CA GLY A 240 -22.88 -15.44 -31.84
C GLY A 240 -22.09 -15.49 -33.14
N THR A 241 -20.78 -15.36 -33.04
CA THR A 241 -19.85 -15.45 -34.16
C THR A 241 -18.79 -16.51 -33.85
N VAL A 242 -18.29 -17.15 -34.90
CA VAL A 242 -17.12 -18.04 -34.81
C VAL A 242 -15.87 -17.18 -34.91
N ILE A 243 -14.90 -17.43 -34.05
CA ILE A 243 -13.59 -16.76 -34.05
C ILE A 243 -12.72 -17.45 -35.10
N GLU A 244 -12.62 -16.86 -36.28
CA GLU A 244 -11.74 -17.37 -37.34
C GLU A 244 -10.28 -16.97 -37.08
N GLY A 245 -9.47 -17.91 -36.60
CA GLY A 245 -8.00 -17.93 -36.74
C GLY A 245 -7.23 -16.73 -36.18
N GLY A 246 -6.79 -16.80 -34.92
CA GLY A 246 -5.56 -16.18 -34.39
C GLY A 246 -5.50 -14.64 -34.31
N SER A 247 -6.46 -13.91 -34.87
CA SER A 247 -6.55 -12.47 -34.69
C SER A 247 -7.45 -12.17 -33.49
N GLY A 248 -6.88 -11.70 -32.38
CA GLY A 248 -7.63 -11.19 -31.21
C GLY A 248 -8.45 -9.92 -31.51
N ILE A 249 -8.96 -9.80 -32.74
CA ILE A 249 -9.69 -8.67 -33.31
C ILE A 249 -11.20 -8.86 -33.12
N ASP A 250 -11.69 -10.09 -32.94
CA ASP A 250 -13.14 -10.35 -32.95
C ASP A 250 -13.87 -9.83 -31.68
N MET A 251 -13.23 -9.85 -30.49
CA MET A 251 -13.82 -9.23 -29.30
C MET A 251 -13.92 -7.70 -29.42
N ALA A 252 -12.97 -7.06 -30.12
CA ALA A 252 -13.04 -5.64 -30.40
C ALA A 252 -14.26 -5.31 -31.28
N SER A 253 -14.58 -6.17 -32.24
CA SER A 253 -15.81 -6.08 -33.05
C SER A 253 -17.05 -6.33 -32.20
N LEU A 254 -17.07 -7.33 -31.31
CA LEU A 254 -18.21 -7.58 -30.40
C LEU A 254 -18.49 -6.43 -29.42
N LEU A 255 -17.44 -5.84 -28.83
CA LEU A 255 -17.56 -4.66 -27.97
C LEU A 255 -17.99 -3.43 -28.77
N ARG A 256 -17.78 -3.46 -30.09
CA ARG A 256 -18.34 -2.52 -31.07
C ARG A 256 -19.73 -2.92 -31.58
N LEU A 257 -20.30 -4.11 -31.31
CA LEU A 257 -21.61 -4.57 -31.83
C LEU A 257 -22.85 -3.88 -31.20
N GLY A 258 -22.72 -2.58 -30.91
CA GLY A 258 -23.78 -1.58 -31.07
C GLY A 258 -23.63 -0.71 -32.33
N VAL A 259 -22.62 -1.00 -33.16
CA VAL A 259 -22.18 -0.23 -34.32
C VAL A 259 -21.74 -1.25 -35.39
N GLY A 260 -22.71 -1.77 -36.14
CA GLY A 260 -22.46 -2.83 -37.13
C GLY A 260 -21.36 -2.49 -38.14
N GLU A 261 -20.54 -3.47 -38.49
CA GLU A 261 -19.37 -3.40 -39.39
C GLU A 261 -19.71 -2.99 -40.84
N ARG A 262 -20.03 -1.71 -41.05
CA ARG A 262 -20.00 -1.11 -42.39
C ARG A 262 -18.78 -0.18 -42.52
N PRO A 263 -18.04 -0.19 -43.65
CA PRO A 263 -17.09 0.87 -43.94
C PRO A 263 -17.86 2.21 -43.93
N GLY A 264 -17.56 3.10 -42.97
CA GLY A 264 -18.40 4.25 -42.63
C GLY A 264 -19.28 4.10 -41.39
N THR A 265 -18.94 3.18 -40.46
CA THR A 265 -19.59 2.99 -39.16
C THR A 265 -19.73 4.31 -38.40
N GLY A 266 -20.98 4.62 -38.04
CA GLY A 266 -21.39 5.91 -37.48
C GLY A 266 -20.67 6.29 -36.18
N PRO A 267 -20.82 7.56 -35.75
CA PRO A 267 -20.08 8.13 -34.63
C PRO A 267 -20.30 7.32 -33.35
N PHE A 268 -19.23 7.20 -32.52
CA PHE A 268 -19.31 6.77 -31.13
C PHE A 268 -20.53 7.44 -30.48
N ARG A 269 -21.50 6.63 -30.04
CA ARG A 269 -22.73 7.15 -29.43
C ARG A 269 -22.53 7.28 -27.94
N LEU A 270 -22.77 8.48 -27.43
CA LEU A 270 -22.86 8.70 -26.00
C LEU A 270 -24.08 7.94 -25.46
N ASP A 271 -23.83 6.95 -24.60
CA ASP A 271 -24.87 6.20 -23.90
C ASP A 271 -24.71 6.43 -22.39
N PRO A 272 -25.45 7.38 -21.79
CA PRO A 272 -25.32 7.70 -20.38
C PRO A 272 -25.71 6.51 -19.48
N THR A 273 -26.53 5.57 -19.98
CA THR A 273 -26.99 4.38 -19.23
C THR A 273 -25.88 3.37 -18.96
N VAL A 274 -24.70 3.56 -19.56
CA VAL A 274 -23.51 2.74 -19.30
C VAL A 274 -23.08 2.81 -17.82
N PHE A 275 -23.41 3.89 -17.13
CA PHE A 275 -23.04 4.09 -15.73
C PHE A 275 -24.10 3.64 -14.72
N ASP A 276 -25.31 3.23 -15.15
CA ASP A 276 -26.44 2.93 -14.26
C ASP A 276 -26.15 1.76 -13.30
N ASP A 277 -25.27 0.82 -13.72
CA ASP A 277 -24.92 -0.39 -12.98
C ASP A 277 -23.55 -0.31 -12.28
N VAL A 278 -22.94 0.89 -12.17
CA VAL A 278 -21.64 1.07 -11.51
C VAL A 278 -21.82 1.09 -9.99
N ASP A 279 -21.17 0.15 -9.31
CA ASP A 279 -21.19 0.00 -7.85
C ASP A 279 -19.85 0.46 -7.25
N ASP A 280 -19.83 1.65 -6.66
CA ASP A 280 -18.64 2.28 -6.06
C ASP A 280 -18.07 1.52 -4.85
N MET A 281 -18.80 0.57 -4.28
CA MET A 281 -18.35 -0.25 -3.14
C MET A 281 -17.82 -1.61 -3.58
N SER A 282 -17.99 -1.96 -4.87
CA SER A 282 -17.51 -3.22 -5.41
C SER A 282 -15.99 -3.25 -5.51
N LEU A 283 -15.41 -4.41 -5.17
CA LEU A 283 -14.02 -4.73 -5.48
C LEU A 283 -13.78 -4.89 -6.99
N ARG A 284 -14.87 -5.14 -7.73
CA ARG A 284 -14.82 -5.38 -9.17
C ARG A 284 -14.71 -4.07 -9.94
N LEU A 285 -13.98 -4.12 -11.05
CA LEU A 285 -14.04 -3.10 -12.09
C LEU A 285 -15.19 -3.39 -13.05
N GLU A 286 -16.14 -2.48 -13.21
CA GLU A 286 -17.24 -2.61 -14.16
C GLU A 286 -16.73 -2.39 -15.58
N ARG A 287 -16.29 -3.49 -16.20
CA ARG A 287 -15.70 -3.48 -17.56
C ARG A 287 -16.55 -2.77 -18.60
N ARG A 288 -17.88 -2.80 -18.49
CA ARG A 288 -18.79 -2.09 -19.42
C ARG A 288 -18.50 -0.58 -19.44
N ALA A 289 -18.51 0.04 -18.25
CA ALA A 289 -18.26 1.48 -18.12
C ALA A 289 -16.79 1.83 -18.36
N TYR A 290 -15.87 0.97 -17.91
CA TYR A 290 -14.45 1.13 -18.16
C TYR A 290 -14.11 1.10 -19.67
N TYR A 291 -14.54 0.07 -20.41
CA TYR A 291 -14.28 -0.04 -21.85
C TYR A 291 -14.97 1.05 -22.65
N TYR A 292 -16.17 1.46 -22.25
CA TYR A 292 -16.83 2.62 -22.82
C TYR A 292 -15.99 3.89 -22.68
N LEU A 293 -15.44 4.16 -21.48
CA LEU A 293 -14.54 5.29 -21.28
C LEU A 293 -13.26 5.19 -22.10
N LEU A 294 -12.68 3.99 -22.28
CA LEU A 294 -11.53 3.81 -23.18
C LEU A 294 -11.87 4.24 -24.62
N GLY A 295 -13.03 3.85 -25.13
CA GLY A 295 -13.52 4.30 -26.45
C GLY A 295 -13.75 5.81 -26.50
N LEU A 296 -14.34 6.39 -25.45
CA LEU A 296 -14.57 7.83 -25.34
C LEU A 296 -13.26 8.62 -25.31
N ILE A 297 -12.25 8.14 -24.59
CA ILE A 297 -10.90 8.75 -24.56
C ILE A 297 -10.27 8.75 -25.96
N VAL A 298 -10.43 7.68 -26.75
CA VAL A 298 -9.95 7.66 -28.14
C VAL A 298 -10.68 8.70 -28.99
N ALA A 299 -11.99 8.86 -28.82
CA ALA A 299 -12.78 9.87 -29.51
C ALA A 299 -12.43 11.31 -29.07
N ASP A 300 -12.12 11.50 -27.79
CA ASP A 300 -11.75 12.81 -27.24
C ASP A 300 -10.45 13.35 -27.86
N ARG A 301 -9.53 12.47 -28.27
CA ARG A 301 -8.26 12.88 -28.92
C ARG A 301 -8.47 13.68 -30.20
N THR A 302 -9.57 13.43 -30.91
CA THR A 302 -9.91 14.14 -32.15
C THR A 302 -10.98 15.21 -31.95
N THR A 303 -11.46 15.41 -30.71
CA THR A 303 -12.53 16.36 -30.38
C THR A 303 -11.95 17.58 -29.65
N PRO A 304 -11.87 18.76 -30.31
CA PRO A 304 -11.30 19.95 -29.68
C PRO A 304 -12.10 20.41 -28.46
N GLY A 305 -11.40 20.86 -27.43
CA GLY A 305 -11.99 21.56 -26.28
C GLY A 305 -12.57 20.69 -25.17
N VAL A 306 -12.57 19.36 -25.32
CA VAL A 306 -13.07 18.42 -24.29
C VAL A 306 -12.39 18.63 -22.92
N TYR A 307 -11.11 18.99 -22.93
CA TYR A 307 -10.28 19.13 -21.74
C TYR A 307 -9.84 20.58 -21.48
N ASN A 308 -10.61 21.58 -21.92
CA ASN A 308 -10.24 22.98 -21.73
C ASN A 308 -10.38 23.45 -20.26
N ASP A 309 -11.31 22.86 -19.51
CA ASP A 309 -11.55 23.20 -18.10
C ASP A 309 -11.88 21.93 -17.29
N PRO A 310 -10.91 21.01 -17.13
CA PRO A 310 -11.11 19.80 -16.37
C PRO A 310 -11.16 20.11 -14.87
N LEU A 311 -12.02 19.41 -14.13
CA LEU A 311 -12.07 19.54 -12.68
C LEU A 311 -10.76 19.04 -12.05
N ASP A 312 -10.21 19.77 -11.09
CA ASP A 312 -9.06 19.30 -10.31
C ASP A 312 -9.51 18.19 -9.33
N ALA A 313 -9.18 16.95 -9.66
CA ALA A 313 -9.55 15.77 -8.86
C ALA A 313 -8.93 15.81 -7.46
N ASN A 314 -7.74 16.38 -7.30
CA ASN A 314 -7.11 16.54 -6.00
C ASN A 314 -7.92 17.52 -5.14
N ARG A 315 -8.35 18.65 -5.69
CA ARG A 315 -9.17 19.63 -4.95
C ARG A 315 -10.60 19.12 -4.69
N TYR A 316 -11.15 18.31 -5.59
CA TYR A 316 -12.51 17.77 -5.50
C TYR A 316 -12.58 16.36 -4.90
N GLU A 317 -11.50 15.89 -4.27
CA GLU A 317 -11.35 14.51 -3.79
C GLU A 317 -12.53 14.02 -2.95
N GLN A 318 -12.98 14.81 -1.96
CA GLN A 318 -14.09 14.44 -1.10
C GLN A 318 -15.42 14.35 -1.86
N LYS A 319 -15.64 15.26 -2.82
CA LYS A 319 -16.86 15.26 -3.64
C LYS A 319 -16.89 14.04 -4.57
N LEU A 320 -15.75 13.71 -5.18
CA LEU A 320 -15.59 12.49 -5.97
C LEU A 320 -15.81 11.23 -5.12
N HIS A 321 -15.40 11.27 -3.85
CA HIS A 321 -15.55 10.14 -2.95
C HIS A 321 -17.01 9.93 -2.48
N HIS A 322 -17.70 11.00 -2.12
CA HIS A 322 -19.03 10.92 -1.49
C HIS A 322 -20.22 11.04 -2.46
N GLY A 323 -19.99 11.54 -3.68
CA GLY A 323 -21.03 11.62 -4.72
C GLY A 323 -20.50 11.26 -6.11
N PRO A 324 -19.85 10.09 -6.27
CA PRO A 324 -19.18 9.69 -7.53
C PRO A 324 -20.11 9.71 -8.74
N GLU A 325 -21.39 9.38 -8.57
CA GLU A 325 -22.40 9.35 -9.62
C GLU A 325 -22.54 10.70 -10.36
N ASN A 326 -22.31 11.81 -9.67
CA ASN A 326 -22.41 13.16 -10.25
C ASN A 326 -21.21 13.53 -11.13
N PHE A 327 -20.12 12.76 -11.04
CA PHE A 327 -18.86 13.05 -11.74
C PHE A 327 -18.52 11.98 -12.79
N ARG A 328 -19.28 10.89 -12.91
CA ARG A 328 -19.00 9.83 -13.89
C ARG A 328 -18.94 10.41 -15.31
N GLY A 329 -17.89 10.04 -16.04
CA GLY A 329 -17.59 10.54 -17.37
C GLY A 329 -17.10 12.00 -17.43
N HIS A 330 -17.10 12.77 -16.33
CA HIS A 330 -16.66 14.17 -16.38
C HIS A 330 -15.14 14.28 -16.55
N PRO A 331 -14.66 15.27 -17.34
CA PRO A 331 -13.23 15.57 -17.43
C PRO A 331 -12.65 15.98 -16.08
N VAL A 332 -11.59 15.30 -15.66
CA VAL A 332 -10.85 15.59 -14.43
C VAL A 332 -9.35 15.55 -14.69
N THR A 333 -8.60 16.40 -13.99
CA THR A 333 -7.14 16.36 -13.92
C THR A 333 -6.72 15.90 -12.54
N VAL A 334 -5.81 14.94 -12.49
CA VAL A 334 -5.22 14.43 -11.26
C VAL A 334 -3.71 14.58 -11.31
N ARG A 335 -3.12 14.95 -10.17
CA ARG A 335 -1.68 14.97 -9.95
C ARG A 335 -1.34 14.11 -8.76
N GLY A 336 -0.29 13.31 -8.89
CA GLY A 336 0.16 12.47 -7.80
C GLY A 336 1.47 11.79 -8.12
N GLN A 337 1.99 11.12 -7.11
CA GLN A 337 3.18 10.32 -7.23
C GLN A 337 2.81 8.86 -7.53
N VAL A 338 3.52 8.23 -8.46
CA VAL A 338 3.33 6.82 -8.81
C VAL A 338 3.69 5.95 -7.62
N LEU A 339 2.74 5.15 -7.16
CA LEU A 339 2.99 4.03 -6.25
C LEU A 339 3.44 2.80 -7.05
N ARG A 340 2.72 2.53 -8.14
CA ARG A 340 2.92 1.35 -8.99
C ARG A 340 2.33 1.60 -10.37
N ALA A 341 2.94 1.06 -11.41
CA ALA A 341 2.38 1.00 -12.75
C ALA A 341 2.52 -0.43 -13.32
N TRP A 342 1.57 -0.86 -14.15
CA TRP A 342 1.56 -2.16 -14.84
C TRP A 342 0.72 -2.05 -16.13
N GLU A 343 0.81 -3.06 -17.00
CA GLU A 343 -0.01 -3.11 -18.21
C GLU A 343 -1.35 -3.83 -17.94
N ASP A 344 -2.44 -3.28 -18.47
CA ASP A 344 -3.75 -3.91 -18.45
C ASP A 344 -3.86 -4.98 -19.54
N TRP A 345 -3.48 -6.20 -19.16
CA TRP A 345 -3.51 -7.36 -20.04
C TRP A 345 -4.91 -7.73 -20.54
N GLU A 346 -5.96 -7.42 -19.78
CA GLU A 346 -7.34 -7.65 -20.21
C GLU A 346 -7.67 -6.76 -21.40
N VAL A 347 -7.31 -5.47 -21.32
CA VAL A 347 -7.48 -4.53 -22.44
C VAL A 347 -6.60 -4.93 -23.62
N ALA A 348 -5.34 -5.33 -23.39
CA ALA A 348 -4.45 -5.76 -24.47
C ALA A 348 -4.99 -6.99 -25.24
N ARG A 349 -5.64 -7.91 -24.51
CA ARG A 349 -6.31 -9.09 -25.07
C ARG A 349 -7.60 -8.72 -25.79
N ASP A 350 -8.50 -7.99 -25.13
CA ASP A 350 -9.88 -7.78 -25.60
C ASP A 350 -9.99 -6.63 -26.63
N ARG A 351 -8.97 -5.76 -26.68
CA ARG A 351 -8.82 -4.62 -27.60
C ARG A 351 -10.08 -3.76 -27.77
N PRO A 352 -10.74 -3.33 -26.67
CA PRO A 352 -11.98 -2.55 -26.73
C PRO A 352 -11.80 -1.31 -27.61
N PHE A 353 -12.68 -1.13 -28.58
CA PHE A 353 -12.64 -0.02 -29.53
C PHE A 353 -11.31 0.12 -30.32
N GLY A 354 -10.48 -0.92 -30.37
CA GLY A 354 -9.16 -0.90 -31.01
C GLY A 354 -8.04 -0.37 -30.10
N VAL A 355 -8.31 -0.16 -28.81
CA VAL A 355 -7.28 0.20 -27.82
C VAL A 355 -6.40 -1.03 -27.56
N GLN A 356 -5.13 -0.96 -27.98
CA GLN A 356 -4.21 -2.10 -27.91
C GLN A 356 -3.44 -2.17 -26.59
N ARG A 357 -3.23 -1.03 -25.94
CA ARG A 357 -2.37 -0.92 -24.77
C ARG A 357 -2.89 0.13 -23.81
N VAL A 358 -3.01 -0.27 -22.54
CA VAL A 358 -3.34 0.60 -21.43
C VAL A 358 -2.34 0.36 -20.32
N ILE A 359 -1.75 1.43 -19.82
CA ILE A 359 -0.97 1.40 -18.59
C ILE A 359 -1.92 1.73 -17.44
N ARG A 360 -2.03 0.83 -16.46
CA ARG A 360 -2.69 1.11 -15.20
C ARG A 360 -1.68 1.50 -14.15
N MET A 361 -2.01 2.48 -13.33
CA MET A 361 -1.14 2.92 -12.26
C MET A 361 -1.93 3.39 -11.04
N TRP A 362 -1.36 3.14 -9.88
CA TRP A 362 -1.82 3.73 -8.65
C TRP A 362 -1.03 5.00 -8.38
N LEU A 363 -1.75 6.11 -8.22
CA LEU A 363 -1.17 7.36 -7.77
C LEU A 363 -1.59 7.64 -6.34
N TRP A 364 -0.71 8.29 -5.59
CA TRP A 364 -1.09 8.92 -4.33
C TRP A 364 -0.79 10.42 -4.33
N ALA A 365 -1.57 11.17 -3.58
CA ALA A 365 -1.35 12.58 -3.37
C ALA A 365 -1.74 12.99 -1.95
N LEU A 366 -1.09 14.03 -1.44
CA LEU A 366 -1.57 14.73 -0.25
C LEU A 366 -2.57 15.80 -0.70
N VAL A 367 -3.81 15.65 -0.25
CA VAL A 367 -4.92 16.53 -0.59
C VAL A 367 -5.26 17.40 0.62
N PRO A 368 -5.38 18.73 0.46
CA PRO A 368 -5.86 19.58 1.53
C PRO A 368 -7.33 19.28 1.84
N GLU A 369 -7.62 19.07 3.11
CA GLU A 369 -8.95 18.90 3.68
C GLU A 369 -9.24 20.10 4.58
N GLU A 370 -10.30 20.84 4.27
CA GLU A 370 -10.76 21.95 5.07
C GLU A 370 -11.90 21.48 5.98
N ARG A 371 -11.68 21.51 7.30
CA ARG A 371 -12.73 21.23 8.29
C ARG A 371 -13.03 22.50 9.07
N VAL A 372 -14.30 22.85 9.17
CA VAL A 372 -14.75 23.89 10.10
C VAL A 372 -15.02 23.20 11.44
N ILE A 373 -14.22 23.53 12.44
CA ILE A 373 -14.42 23.09 13.82
C ILE A 373 -14.87 24.28 14.66
N GLN A 374 -15.84 24.07 15.54
CA GLN A 374 -16.27 25.11 16.47
C GLN A 374 -15.38 25.03 17.72
N VAL A 375 -14.57 26.06 17.95
CA VAL A 375 -13.72 26.19 19.15
C VAL A 375 -14.16 27.47 19.87
N ASP A 376 -14.52 27.35 21.15
CA ASP A 376 -15.03 28.46 21.98
C ASP A 376 -16.22 29.21 21.36
N GLY A 377 -17.10 28.49 20.68
CA GLY A 377 -18.29 29.05 20.04
C GLY A 377 -18.02 29.80 18.73
N ARG A 378 -16.77 29.83 18.24
CA ARG A 378 -16.39 30.42 16.95
C ARG A 378 -15.97 29.33 15.96
N ASP A 379 -16.28 29.56 14.70
CA ASP A 379 -15.88 28.68 13.61
C ASP A 379 -14.40 28.91 13.29
N HIS A 380 -13.61 27.84 13.35
CA HIS A 380 -12.21 27.81 12.96
C HIS A 380 -12.03 26.84 11.80
N THR A 381 -11.48 27.32 10.68
CA THR A 381 -11.11 26.48 9.55
C THR A 381 -9.75 25.85 9.81
N LEU A 382 -9.73 24.53 9.99
CA LEU A 382 -8.51 23.74 10.08
C LEU A 382 -8.24 23.12 8.70
N VAL A 383 -7.05 23.39 8.16
CA VAL A 383 -6.58 22.77 6.92
C VAL A 383 -5.62 21.65 7.29
N SER A 384 -6.08 20.41 7.19
CA SER A 384 -5.24 19.22 7.31
C SER A 384 -4.93 18.65 5.93
N SER A 385 -3.85 17.89 5.77
CA SER A 385 -3.60 17.15 4.53
C SER A 385 -3.94 15.68 4.76
N GLN A 386 -4.80 15.11 3.91
CA GLN A 386 -5.12 13.69 3.92
C GLN A 386 -4.49 12.97 2.72
N PRO A 387 -4.00 11.74 2.88
CA PRO A 387 -3.58 10.93 1.74
C PRO A 387 -4.79 10.50 0.93
N ALA A 388 -4.74 10.72 -0.38
CA ALA A 388 -5.71 10.24 -1.33
C ALA A 388 -5.03 9.33 -2.36
N VAL A 389 -5.75 8.32 -2.83
CA VAL A 389 -5.28 7.39 -3.86
C VAL A 389 -6.19 7.40 -5.08
N TYR A 390 -5.56 7.22 -6.23
CA TYR A 390 -6.21 7.23 -7.53
C TYR A 390 -5.75 6.01 -8.33
N ASP A 391 -6.66 5.43 -9.08
CA ASP A 391 -6.37 4.35 -10.03
C ASP A 391 -6.52 4.93 -11.44
N LEU A 392 -5.43 5.04 -12.16
CA LEU A 392 -5.40 5.63 -13.48
C LEU A 392 -5.24 4.54 -14.51
N ALA A 393 -6.12 4.51 -15.51
CA ALA A 393 -5.95 3.71 -16.72
C ALA A 393 -5.66 4.63 -17.90
N ILE A 394 -4.47 4.54 -18.48
CA ILE A 394 -4.00 5.46 -19.50
C ILE A 394 -3.85 4.76 -20.83
N VAL A 395 -4.59 5.21 -21.84
CA VAL A 395 -4.45 4.75 -23.22
C VAL A 395 -3.14 5.30 -23.77
N VAL A 396 -2.18 4.43 -24.10
CA VAL A 396 -0.85 4.85 -24.55
C VAL A 396 -0.47 4.22 -25.88
N GLY A 397 0.51 4.83 -26.56
CA GLY A 397 1.17 4.20 -27.71
C GLY A 397 2.11 3.07 -27.27
N PRO A 398 2.62 2.27 -28.22
CA PRO A 398 3.57 1.18 -27.92
C PRO A 398 4.90 1.70 -27.33
N ASP A 399 5.32 2.92 -27.69
CA ASP A 399 6.64 3.46 -27.33
C ASP A 399 6.68 4.17 -25.95
N VAL A 400 5.55 4.25 -25.24
CA VAL A 400 5.49 4.92 -23.94
C VAL A 400 5.99 3.96 -22.85
N GLU A 401 7.07 4.32 -22.16
CA GLU A 401 7.61 3.52 -21.06
C GLU A 401 6.66 3.51 -19.85
N LEU A 402 6.72 2.44 -19.06
CA LEU A 402 5.99 2.35 -17.78
C LEU A 402 6.58 3.36 -16.79
N PRO A 403 5.76 4.24 -16.18
CA PRO A 403 6.24 5.13 -15.13
C PRO A 403 6.83 4.37 -13.96
N GLN A 404 7.93 4.89 -13.41
CA GLN A 404 8.59 4.28 -12.28
C GLN A 404 7.92 4.71 -10.98
N PRO A 405 7.95 3.86 -9.94
CA PRO A 405 7.53 4.28 -8.61
C PRO A 405 8.28 5.55 -8.20
N ARG A 406 7.56 6.50 -7.59
CA ARG A 406 7.97 7.85 -7.21
C ARG A 406 7.96 8.93 -8.30
N ASP A 407 7.71 8.58 -9.56
CA ASP A 407 7.50 9.58 -10.60
C ASP A 407 6.31 10.48 -10.26
N GLN A 408 6.45 11.78 -10.50
CA GLN A 408 5.33 12.72 -10.38
C GLN A 408 4.58 12.76 -11.71
N ILE A 409 3.31 12.41 -11.68
CA ILE A 409 2.48 12.29 -12.86
C ILE A 409 1.29 13.24 -12.75
N SER A 410 1.05 13.98 -13.83
CA SER A 410 -0.19 14.71 -14.06
C SER A 410 -0.90 14.06 -15.24
N ALA A 411 -2.18 13.72 -15.06
CA ALA A 411 -3.00 13.13 -16.12
C ALA A 411 -4.37 13.81 -16.17
N THR A 412 -4.88 14.01 -17.37
CA THR A 412 -6.24 14.51 -17.60
C THR A 412 -7.03 13.44 -18.32
N GLY A 413 -8.20 13.11 -17.77
CA GLY A 413 -9.03 12.01 -18.23
C GLY A 413 -10.46 12.17 -17.77
N ARG A 414 -11.21 11.07 -17.72
CA ARG A 414 -12.59 11.02 -17.26
C ARG A 414 -12.72 10.18 -16.01
N PHE A 415 -13.43 10.69 -15.02
CA PHE A 415 -13.71 9.96 -13.79
C PHE A 415 -14.69 8.80 -14.06
N LEU A 416 -14.43 7.62 -13.51
CA LEU A 416 -15.26 6.44 -13.66
C LEU A 416 -16.08 6.14 -12.41
N LYS A 417 -15.39 5.88 -11.29
CA LYS A 417 -15.99 5.42 -10.03
C LYS A 417 -15.02 5.59 -8.87
N VAL A 418 -15.51 5.42 -7.66
CA VAL A 418 -14.67 5.01 -6.53
C VAL A 418 -14.55 3.49 -6.56
N GLN A 419 -13.34 2.95 -6.56
CA GLN A 419 -13.09 1.51 -6.52
C GLN A 419 -12.57 1.12 -5.15
N ARG A 420 -13.28 0.20 -4.49
CA ARG A 420 -12.78 -0.45 -3.28
C ARG A 420 -11.66 -1.43 -3.66
N GLN A 421 -10.56 -1.40 -2.93
CA GLN A 421 -9.46 -2.37 -3.03
C GLN A 421 -9.25 -3.00 -1.66
N GLN A 422 -9.03 -4.32 -1.62
CA GLN A 422 -8.65 -5.00 -0.37
C GLN A 422 -7.19 -4.71 -0.06
N VAL A 423 -6.92 -4.37 1.20
CA VAL A 423 -5.56 -4.10 1.66
C VAL A 423 -4.92 -5.44 2.02
N THR A 424 -4.08 -6.00 1.13
CA THR A 424 -3.24 -7.16 1.47
C THR A 424 -2.11 -6.76 2.41
N GLN A 425 -1.44 -7.74 3.03
CA GLN A 425 -0.34 -7.45 3.97
C GLN A 425 0.78 -6.57 3.37
N ASP A 426 0.90 -6.61 2.05
CA ASP A 426 1.96 -5.95 1.27
C ASP A 426 1.56 -4.56 0.75
N PHE A 427 0.35 -4.08 1.03
CA PHE A 427 -0.06 -2.74 0.59
C PHE A 427 0.72 -1.65 1.37
N VAL A 428 1.67 -1.02 0.67
CA VAL A 428 2.75 -0.13 1.17
C VAL A 428 2.27 1.27 1.60
N PHE A 429 0.99 1.46 1.94
CA PHE A 429 0.58 2.67 2.68
C PHE A 429 1.05 2.55 4.12
N ASN A 430 2.34 2.84 4.32
CA ASN A 430 3.04 3.16 5.55
C ASN A 430 2.29 2.74 6.84
N ARG A 431 2.17 1.44 7.05
CA ARG A 431 1.52 0.80 8.21
C ARG A 431 2.25 1.09 9.54
N GLY A 432 3.37 1.81 9.49
CA GLY A 432 4.25 2.09 10.61
C GLY A 432 3.82 3.23 11.54
N SER A 433 2.87 4.10 11.14
CA SER A 433 2.48 5.27 11.97
C SER A 433 1.14 5.16 12.71
N LEU A 434 0.33 4.14 12.43
CA LEU A 434 -0.96 3.93 13.10
C LEU A 434 -0.81 2.90 14.23
N ARG A 435 -1.23 3.29 15.44
CA ARG A 435 -1.22 2.40 16.61
C ARG A 435 -2.05 1.15 16.33
N ASN A 436 -1.65 0.04 16.94
CA ASN A 436 -2.30 -1.27 16.84
C ASN A 436 -3.83 -1.25 16.98
N THR A 437 -4.37 -0.30 17.73
CA THR A 437 -5.80 -0.11 17.99
C THR A 437 -6.57 0.61 16.88
N ASP A 438 -5.90 1.42 16.06
CA ASP A 438 -6.49 2.09 14.89
C ASP A 438 -6.42 1.20 13.63
N ARG A 439 -5.72 0.05 13.72
CA ARG A 439 -5.59 -0.96 12.66
C ARG A 439 -6.92 -1.62 12.28
N ALA A 440 -7.96 -1.45 13.09
CA ALA A 440 -9.22 -2.21 12.99
C ALA A 440 -10.33 -1.53 12.16
N LEU A 441 -10.10 -0.36 11.56
CA LEU A 441 -11.20 0.45 11.03
C LEU A 441 -11.51 0.28 9.53
N SER A 442 -10.63 -0.30 8.69
CA SER A 442 -11.02 -0.69 7.32
C SER A 442 -9.98 -1.61 6.67
N ASP A 443 -10.35 -2.86 6.35
CA ASP A 443 -9.58 -3.79 5.50
C ASP A 443 -9.54 -3.37 4.02
N SER A 444 -9.91 -2.12 3.72
CA SER A 444 -10.11 -1.64 2.36
C SER A 444 -9.69 -0.18 2.19
N VAL A 445 -9.13 0.10 1.01
CA VAL A 445 -8.75 1.44 0.55
C VAL A 445 -9.59 1.78 -0.68
N TYR A 446 -9.96 3.05 -0.82
CA TYR A 446 -10.88 3.50 -1.88
C TYR A 446 -10.15 4.39 -2.87
N PHE A 447 -9.98 3.88 -4.09
CA PHE A 447 -9.30 4.53 -5.19
C PHE A 447 -10.29 5.30 -6.05
N LYS A 448 -9.92 6.50 -6.52
CA LYS A 448 -10.72 7.23 -7.50
C LYS A 448 -10.23 6.79 -8.88
N PHE A 449 -11.06 6.05 -9.60
CA PHE A 449 -10.71 5.49 -10.90
C PHE A 449 -10.88 6.56 -11.98
N ILE A 450 -9.82 6.85 -12.72
CA ILE A 450 -9.80 7.81 -13.84
C ILE A 450 -9.25 7.11 -15.09
N VAL A 451 -9.91 7.30 -16.23
CA VAL A 451 -9.42 6.82 -17.53
C VAL A 451 -8.88 8.01 -18.32
N ALA A 452 -7.61 7.98 -18.73
CA ALA A 452 -6.93 9.10 -19.37
C ALA A 452 -6.36 8.74 -20.75
N GLY A 453 -6.19 9.75 -21.60
CA GLY A 453 -5.64 9.57 -22.95
C GLY A 453 -4.14 9.77 -23.08
N SER A 454 -3.52 10.38 -22.05
CA SER A 454 -2.08 10.62 -21.94
C SER A 454 -1.74 11.04 -20.50
N PHE A 455 -0.46 11.09 -20.19
CA PHE A 455 0.05 11.67 -18.96
C PHE A 455 1.31 12.49 -19.26
N SER A 456 1.64 13.40 -18.35
CA SER A 456 2.93 14.09 -18.34
C SER A 456 3.67 13.75 -17.06
N SER A 457 4.92 13.30 -17.20
CA SER A 457 5.85 13.22 -16.07
C SER A 457 6.34 14.63 -15.74
N GLU A 458 5.97 15.11 -14.56
CA GLU A 458 6.59 16.30 -14.00
C GLU A 458 7.93 15.87 -13.39
N PRO A 459 8.99 16.68 -13.50
CA PRO A 459 10.22 16.39 -12.78
C PRO A 459 9.86 16.24 -11.29
N PRO A 460 10.38 15.21 -10.60
CA PRO A 460 10.10 15.04 -9.18
C PRO A 460 10.41 16.37 -8.49
N ARG A 461 9.53 16.82 -7.59
CA ARG A 461 9.81 18.01 -6.77
C ARG A 461 11.21 17.80 -6.23
N THR A 462 12.14 18.70 -6.61
CA THR A 462 13.54 18.62 -6.18
C THR A 462 13.49 18.37 -4.69
N GLU A 463 13.90 17.17 -4.27
CA GLU A 463 13.95 16.82 -2.86
C GLU A 463 14.67 17.99 -2.19
N ILE A 464 14.02 18.62 -1.21
CA ILE A 464 14.65 19.72 -0.50
C ILE A 464 15.94 19.13 0.03
N SER A 465 17.05 19.50 -0.59
CA SER A 465 18.31 18.82 -0.38
C SER A 465 18.61 18.93 1.11
N THR A 466 18.46 17.81 1.81
CA THR A 466 18.72 17.74 3.25
C THR A 466 20.20 18.00 3.51
N LEU A 467 21.04 18.05 2.48
CA LEU A 467 22.43 18.46 2.51
C LEU A 467 22.64 19.76 3.26
N PHE A 468 21.83 20.80 3.07
CA PHE A 468 21.99 22.05 3.83
C PHE A 468 21.68 21.86 5.33
N LEU A 469 20.67 21.04 5.64
CA LEU A 469 20.33 20.69 7.02
C LEU A 469 21.43 19.82 7.66
N GLN A 470 21.94 18.84 6.93
CA GLN A 470 23.03 17.93 7.34
C GLN A 470 24.33 18.70 7.57
N VAL A 471 24.71 19.58 6.63
CA VAL A 471 25.88 20.46 6.77
C VAL A 471 25.69 21.41 7.94
N GLY A 472 24.50 22.01 8.09
CA GLY A 472 24.18 22.87 9.24
C GLY A 472 24.31 22.12 10.57
N PHE A 473 23.76 20.91 10.65
CA PHE A 473 23.84 20.06 11.84
C PHE A 473 25.28 19.64 12.16
N LEU A 474 26.06 19.27 11.13
CA LEU A 474 27.48 18.95 11.26
C LEU A 474 28.28 20.14 11.79
N ILE A 475 28.04 21.36 11.29
CA ILE A 475 28.71 22.58 11.76
C ILE A 475 28.36 22.85 13.22
N VAL A 476 27.08 22.74 13.61
CA VAL A 476 26.64 22.95 15.00
C VAL A 476 27.29 21.93 15.93
N PHE A 477 27.27 20.64 15.57
CA PHE A 477 27.89 19.58 16.37
C PHE A 477 29.41 19.73 16.48
N THR A 478 30.08 20.04 15.38
CA THR A 478 31.55 20.22 15.37
C THR A 478 31.93 21.46 16.21
N SER A 479 31.14 22.53 16.12
CA SER A 479 31.36 23.74 16.93
C SER A 479 31.15 23.47 18.42
N LEU A 480 30.12 22.71 18.78
CA LEU A 480 29.86 22.27 20.15
C LEU A 480 31.02 21.42 20.69
N LEU A 481 31.54 20.49 19.89
CA LEU A 481 32.69 19.66 20.25
C LEU A 481 33.95 20.51 20.50
N ILE A 482 34.26 21.45 19.59
CA ILE A 482 35.40 22.38 19.75
C ILE A 482 35.23 23.23 21.01
N PHE A 483 34.02 23.71 21.29
CA PHE A 483 33.71 24.49 22.49
C PHE A 483 33.96 23.68 23.77
N ILE A 484 33.49 22.44 23.82
CA ILE A 484 33.70 21.53 24.96
C ILE A 484 35.20 21.28 25.17
N VAL A 485 35.96 20.99 24.09
CA VAL A 485 37.41 20.78 24.17
C VAL A 485 38.11 22.03 24.70
N ARG A 486 37.74 23.23 24.22
CA ARG A 486 38.30 24.49 24.71
C ARG A 486 37.97 24.77 26.17
N MET A 487 36.76 24.44 26.61
CA MET A 487 36.35 24.58 28.01
C MET A 487 37.19 23.67 28.91
N ILE A 488 37.42 22.41 28.48
CA ILE A 488 38.29 21.47 29.19
C ILE A 488 39.73 21.99 29.27
N ASP A 489 40.27 22.56 28.19
CA ASP A 489 41.62 23.12 28.18
C ASP A 489 41.73 24.39 29.04
N ALA A 490 40.72 25.25 29.05
CA ALA A 490 40.67 26.41 29.93
C ALA A 490 40.68 25.98 31.41
N ASP A 491 39.90 24.95 31.76
CA ASP A 491 39.91 24.38 33.10
C ASP A 491 41.24 23.71 33.46
N ARG A 492 41.94 23.10 32.50
CA ARG A 492 43.32 22.59 32.72
C ARG A 492 44.28 23.73 33.07
N ARG A 493 44.26 24.82 32.30
CA ARG A 493 45.11 25.99 32.57
C ARG A 493 44.82 26.58 33.96
N ARG A 494 43.54 26.72 34.31
CA ARG A 494 43.12 27.17 35.65
C ARG A 494 43.64 26.23 36.74
N LEU A 495 43.47 24.91 36.58
CA LEU A 495 43.97 23.92 37.53
C LEU A 495 45.49 23.98 37.70
N ASP A 496 46.23 24.17 36.60
CA ASP A 496 47.69 24.29 36.66
C ASP A 496 48.12 25.60 37.34
N ASP A 497 47.40 26.70 37.10
CA ASP A 497 47.62 27.97 37.79
C ASP A 497 47.29 27.90 39.29
N TYR A 498 46.29 27.11 39.69
CA TYR A 498 46.03 26.79 41.11
C TYR A 498 47.09 25.86 41.72
N LYS A 499 47.65 24.93 40.93
CA LYS A 499 48.69 24.00 41.41
C LYS A 499 50.06 24.66 41.58
N LYS A 500 50.40 25.69 40.78
CA LYS A 500 51.66 26.44 40.88
C LYS A 500 51.92 27.01 42.29
N PRO A 501 51.01 27.75 42.95
CA PRO A 501 51.22 28.25 44.31
C PRO A 501 51.26 27.13 45.35
N LEU A 502 50.48 26.06 45.17
CA LEU A 502 50.54 24.89 46.06
C LEU A 502 51.90 24.16 45.96
N ARG A 503 52.46 24.05 44.75
CA ARG A 503 53.82 23.51 44.54
C ARG A 503 54.88 24.42 45.18
N LYS A 504 54.76 25.75 45.04
CA LYS A 504 55.64 26.71 45.74
C LYS A 504 55.54 26.59 47.26
N LEU A 505 54.34 26.47 47.81
CA LEU A 505 54.12 26.28 49.25
C LEU A 505 54.72 24.95 49.75
N ARG A 506 54.55 23.86 49.01
CA ARG A 506 55.18 22.56 49.34
C ARG A 506 56.70 22.62 49.26
N ALA A 507 57.25 23.27 48.23
CA ALA A 507 58.70 23.48 48.11
C ALA A 507 59.25 24.34 49.26
N ASN A 508 58.57 25.44 49.61
CA ASN A 508 58.95 26.29 50.75
C ASN A 508 58.85 25.55 52.08
N ARG A 509 57.82 24.72 52.30
CA ARG A 509 57.72 23.86 53.49
C ARG A 509 58.86 22.86 53.56
N ARG A 510 59.23 22.21 52.44
CA ARG A 510 60.38 21.30 52.38
C ARG A 510 61.70 22.04 52.64
N ALA A 511 61.86 23.24 52.09
CA ALA A 511 63.04 24.07 52.33
C ALA A 511 63.14 24.53 53.80
N LEU A 512 62.02 24.93 54.41
CA LEU A 512 61.94 25.27 55.84
C LEU A 512 62.22 24.06 56.73
N ALA A 513 61.67 22.89 56.40
CA ALA A 513 61.96 21.65 57.13
C ALA A 513 63.44 21.26 57.01
N LYS A 514 64.05 21.42 55.83
CA LYS A 514 65.50 21.18 55.64
C LYS A 514 66.33 22.19 56.43
N LYS A 515 65.95 23.47 56.45
CA LYS A 515 66.61 24.50 57.28
C LYS A 515 66.48 24.20 58.77
N ARG A 516 65.31 23.75 59.23
CA ARG A 516 65.11 23.31 60.62
C ARG A 516 66.00 22.13 60.97
N ARG A 517 66.03 21.08 60.12
CA ARG A 517 66.93 19.94 60.33
C ARG A 517 68.42 20.33 60.33
N LEU A 518 68.83 21.27 59.50
CA LEU A 518 70.20 21.79 59.50
C LEU A 518 70.50 22.63 60.75
N ALA A 519 69.54 23.42 61.23
CA ALA A 519 69.68 24.16 62.48
C ALA A 519 69.71 23.21 63.69
N GLU A 520 68.82 22.22 63.75
CA GLU A 520 68.80 21.16 64.76
C GLU A 520 70.10 20.33 64.72
N ALA A 521 70.66 20.06 63.53
CA ALA A 521 71.96 19.38 63.40
C ALA A 521 73.14 20.25 63.88
N GLN A 522 73.13 21.56 63.59
CA GLN A 522 74.14 22.48 64.12
C GLN A 522 74.03 22.65 65.65
N GLU A 523 72.81 22.65 66.18
CA GLU A 523 72.56 22.72 67.62
C GLU A 523 73.01 21.41 68.31
N ALA A 524 72.78 20.26 67.69
CA ALA A 524 73.31 18.97 68.12
C ALA A 524 74.84 18.90 68.05
N GLU A 525 75.48 19.46 67.01
CA GLU A 525 76.94 19.52 66.89
C GLU A 525 77.57 20.45 67.94
N THR A 526 76.89 21.55 68.31
CA THR A 526 77.29 22.38 69.46
C THR A 526 77.03 21.74 70.82
N ALA A 527 76.03 20.85 70.91
CA ALA A 527 75.75 20.07 72.11
C ALA A 527 76.77 18.92 72.29
N ASP A 528 77.13 18.21 71.22
CA ASP A 528 78.18 17.18 71.23
C ASP A 528 79.57 17.79 71.50
N ALA A 529 79.89 18.98 70.97
CA ALA A 529 81.12 19.69 71.33
C ALA A 529 81.19 20.09 72.82
N SER A 530 80.04 20.14 73.52
CA SER A 530 79.97 20.33 74.97
C SER A 530 79.93 19.02 75.76
N GLU A 531 79.60 17.90 75.11
CA GLU A 531 79.57 16.55 75.68
C GLU A 531 80.93 15.84 75.54
N ASP A 532 81.71 16.12 74.49
CA ASP A 532 83.10 15.67 74.32
C ASP A 532 84.07 16.32 75.34
N LEU A 533 83.74 17.52 75.85
CA LEU A 533 84.43 18.12 77.01
C LEU A 533 84.00 17.49 78.35
N ARG A 534 82.91 16.73 78.40
CA ARG A 534 82.44 15.97 79.57
C ARG A 534 82.82 14.49 79.54
N ARG A 535 83.07 13.91 78.36
CA ARG A 535 83.52 12.51 78.18
C ARG A 535 85.03 12.29 78.33
N ALA A 536 85.83 13.34 78.51
CA ALA A 536 87.25 13.24 78.88
C ALA A 536 87.49 13.00 80.39
N ALA A 537 86.42 12.85 81.20
CA ALA A 537 86.51 12.57 82.62
C ALA A 537 85.43 11.58 83.08
N MET A 538 85.52 10.33 82.62
CA MET A 538 85.16 9.13 83.41
C MET A 538 85.39 7.88 82.56
N ASP A 539 86.56 7.30 82.78
CA ASP A 539 86.82 5.89 83.08
C ASP A 539 85.76 4.82 82.80
N GLU A 540 86.35 3.71 82.33
CA GLU A 540 86.13 2.33 82.76
C GLU A 540 84.98 1.51 82.14
N ASP A 541 85.46 0.62 81.26
CA ASP A 541 85.32 -0.83 81.37
C ASP A 541 84.09 -1.58 80.79
N LEU A 542 84.47 -2.44 79.84
CA LEU A 542 84.06 -3.84 79.66
C LEU A 542 82.91 -4.20 78.68
N PRO A 543 82.94 -5.43 78.12
CA PRO A 543 82.76 -5.70 76.69
C PRO A 543 81.54 -6.59 76.39
N GLY A 544 81.28 -6.88 75.12
CA GLY A 544 80.38 -7.98 74.75
C GLY A 544 79.90 -7.96 73.30
N ASP A 545 80.60 -8.75 72.48
CA ASP A 545 80.11 -9.71 71.49
C ASP A 545 78.72 -9.57 70.84
N GLY A 546 78.69 -9.84 69.52
CA GLY A 546 77.85 -10.92 69.00
C GLY A 546 76.73 -10.52 68.04
N ASP A 547 77.02 -10.68 66.74
CA ASP A 547 76.24 -11.36 65.69
C ASP A 547 74.70 -11.31 65.66
N GLY A 548 74.14 -11.18 64.46
CA GLY A 548 72.78 -11.67 64.18
C GLY A 548 72.15 -11.12 62.91
N ASP A 549 72.28 -11.88 61.83
CA ASP A 549 71.56 -11.75 60.55
C ASP A 549 70.03 -11.88 60.71
N GLY A 550 69.31 -11.51 59.64
CA GLY A 550 67.90 -11.90 59.39
C GLY A 550 67.18 -10.84 58.57
N GLU A 551 67.06 -11.02 57.24
CA GLU A 551 65.91 -11.68 56.55
C GLU A 551 64.63 -10.84 56.62
N GLU A 552 64.20 -10.28 55.48
CA GLU A 552 63.28 -10.89 54.49
C GLU A 552 61.80 -10.82 54.92
N GLY A 553 60.96 -10.55 53.92
CA GLY A 553 59.50 -10.63 53.99
C GLY A 553 58.81 -9.31 54.38
N ASP A 554 57.67 -8.93 53.81
CA ASP A 554 56.84 -9.58 52.81
C ASP A 554 55.74 -8.59 52.36
N GLU A 555 54.92 -9.08 51.42
CA GLU A 555 53.55 -8.67 51.06
C GLU A 555 53.49 -7.66 49.89
N GLU A 556 53.29 -8.15 48.64
CA GLU A 556 52.01 -8.64 48.07
C GLU A 556 50.87 -7.61 48.23
N ASP A 557 50.03 -7.28 47.24
CA ASP A 557 49.50 -8.14 46.21
C ASP A 557 48.71 -7.31 45.15
N GLY A 558 48.43 -7.95 44.02
CA GLY A 558 47.17 -7.70 43.30
C GLY A 558 47.23 -7.03 41.94
N ASP A 559 47.67 -7.78 40.92
CA ASP A 559 47.37 -7.54 39.51
C ASP A 559 46.28 -8.51 39.00
N HIS A 560 45.42 -8.01 38.09
CA HIS A 560 44.47 -8.68 37.15
C HIS A 560 43.12 -9.27 37.65
N PRO A 561 42.09 -9.52 36.78
CA PRO A 561 41.77 -9.00 35.43
C PRO A 561 40.28 -8.56 35.21
N ARG A 562 40.05 -7.92 34.04
CA ARG A 562 38.89 -7.81 33.09
C ARG A 562 37.49 -8.39 33.48
N PRO A 563 36.38 -7.84 32.93
CA PRO A 563 36.03 -7.95 31.50
C PRO A 563 36.36 -6.72 30.65
#